data_AF-A0A936B3A9-F1
#
_entry.id   AF-A0A936B3A9-F1
#
_cell.length_a   1.000
_cell.length_b   1.000
_cell.length_c   1.000
_cell.angle_alpha   90.00
_cell.angle_beta   90.00
_cell.angle_gamma   90.00
#
_symmetry.space_group_name_H-M   'P 1'
#
loop_
_entity.id
_entity.type
_entity.pdbx_description
1 polymer ?
#
loop_
_entity_poly.entity_id
_entity_poly.type
_entity_poly.pdbx_seq_one_letter_code
_entity_poly.pdbx_strand_id
1 'polypeptide(L)'
;MSSLIPKQGSTLFYLALLVLPIVGGFLSWDYFGVQQGLLGAAVWLVLFGLIFVARVAFYSITLLPPDLPNRQEQAFNLILQHYLSPPPTAASGREWDGVPPSLDKFRAGVVDSHIVLALGRGEGFARAAGPGYIQLRADERIKHVLDLRHHQRQQVIQAVTRDGIPLKTDLTVVFRVRRQADEEAADNNPYPYDPSAIFQVSYFSTYGEGESEIAWTERVVPLAAAELIAEIANYTLDEVYTRAPFLPNSKTRLEPDKVEEAVQLRLQNRLLESGVEIVAIQLGNITLPENVNQQRIANWQAHWQRQSQVELARGDAAALQSMEQARAAAELDFIRQIMDTIEQNAPSGGWRLTDVVNLATVQALESGTAALSTSTTTPTEMPSQLMNTLAYLQEVASREEP
;
A
#
# COMPACT_ATOMS: atom_id res chain seq x y z
N MET A 1 -0.29 28.86 19.53
CA MET A 1 -1.12 29.50 20.59
C MET A 1 -0.31 29.85 21.86
N SER A 2 0.99 30.18 21.74
CA SER A 2 1.91 30.39 22.90
C SER A 2 2.22 31.86 23.23
N SER A 3 1.58 32.84 22.58
CA SER A 3 1.89 34.27 22.74
C SER A 3 0.97 35.05 23.69
N LEU A 4 -0.03 34.42 24.31
CA LEU A 4 -1.05 35.14 25.10
C LEU A 4 -0.79 35.19 26.61
N ILE A 5 0.31 34.62 27.11
CA ILE A 5 0.72 34.81 28.52
C ILE A 5 1.80 35.89 28.53
N PRO A 6 1.48 37.15 28.87
CA PRO A 6 2.46 38.23 28.87
C PRO A 6 3.55 37.91 29.90
N LYS A 7 4.81 37.87 29.45
CA LYS A 7 6.01 37.73 30.32
C LYS A 7 6.09 38.79 31.43
N GLN A 8 5.26 39.84 31.36
CA GLN A 8 5.15 40.92 32.34
C GLN A 8 4.18 40.62 33.51
N GLY A 9 3.47 39.49 33.50
CA GLY A 9 2.41 39.20 34.48
C GLY A 9 2.90 39.12 35.93
N SER A 10 4.08 38.52 36.18
CA SER A 10 4.63 38.39 37.53
C SER A 10 5.12 39.72 38.08
N THR A 11 5.82 40.53 37.27
CA THR A 11 6.32 41.86 37.68
C THR A 11 5.19 42.82 38.00
N LEU A 12 4.11 42.80 37.20
CA LEU A 12 2.90 43.60 37.47
C LEU A 12 2.19 43.14 38.74
N PHE A 13 2.15 41.84 39.02
CA PHE A 13 1.56 41.31 40.25
C PHE A 13 2.31 41.78 41.51
N TYR A 14 3.65 41.66 41.53
CA TYR A 14 4.46 42.13 42.66
C TYR A 14 4.38 43.66 42.83
N LEU A 15 4.31 44.41 41.73
CA LEU A 15 4.15 45.86 41.77
C LEU A 15 2.76 46.24 42.30
N ALA A 16 1.69 45.56 41.87
CA ALA A 16 0.35 45.76 42.38
C ALA A 16 0.24 45.41 43.88
N LEU A 17 0.85 44.31 44.30
CA LEU A 17 0.90 43.88 45.71
C LEU A 17 1.59 44.94 46.61
N LEU A 18 2.58 45.66 46.08
CA LEU A 18 3.32 46.68 46.81
C LEU A 18 2.60 48.05 46.79
N VAL A 19 1.99 48.43 45.67
CA VAL A 19 1.37 49.76 45.48
C VAL A 19 -0.04 49.84 46.07
N LEU A 20 -0.85 48.78 45.98
CA LEU A 20 -2.24 48.80 46.47
C LEU A 20 -2.39 49.07 47.96
N PRO A 21 -1.57 48.51 48.88
CA PRO A 21 -1.63 48.83 50.30
C PRO A 21 -1.26 50.28 50.60
N ILE A 22 -0.31 50.85 49.84
CA ILE A 22 0.12 52.24 49.98
C ILE A 22 -1.01 53.17 49.54
N VAL A 23 -1.62 52.91 48.38
CA VAL A 23 -2.79 53.64 47.88
C VAL A 23 -3.96 53.50 48.85
N GLY A 24 -4.25 52.29 49.32
CA GLY A 24 -5.33 52.02 50.28
C GLY A 24 -5.12 52.70 51.63
N GLY A 25 -3.88 52.79 52.12
CA GLY A 25 -3.57 53.46 53.40
C GLY A 25 -3.53 54.98 53.31
N PHE A 26 -3.15 55.55 52.15
CA PHE A 26 -3.07 57.00 51.97
C PHE A 26 -4.34 57.64 51.40
N LEU A 27 -5.06 56.98 50.50
CA LEU A 27 -6.23 57.54 49.81
C LEU A 27 -7.58 57.17 50.42
N SER A 28 -7.65 56.26 51.40
CA SER A 28 -8.92 55.95 52.09
C SER A 28 -9.25 57.01 53.14
N TRP A 29 -9.50 58.24 52.70
CA TRP A 29 -10.30 59.16 53.49
C TRP A 29 -11.74 58.72 53.32
N ASP A 30 -12.31 58.18 54.40
CA ASP A 30 -13.72 57.83 54.39
C ASP A 30 -14.57 59.08 54.15
N TYR A 31 -15.81 58.94 53.68
CA TYR A 31 -16.73 60.07 53.50
C TYR A 31 -16.94 60.85 54.81
N PHE A 32 -16.67 60.21 55.94
CA PHE A 32 -16.72 60.78 57.30
C PHE A 32 -15.41 61.41 57.79
N GLY A 33 -14.37 61.50 56.95
CA GLY A 33 -13.07 62.11 57.31
C GLY A 33 -12.21 61.27 58.26
N VAL A 34 -12.57 60.02 58.51
CA VAL A 34 -11.79 59.11 59.36
C VAL A 34 -10.69 58.46 58.53
N GLN A 35 -9.45 58.64 58.97
CA GLN A 35 -8.28 58.04 58.33
C GLN A 35 -8.22 56.55 58.73
N GLN A 36 -8.66 55.66 57.84
CA GLN A 36 -8.72 54.22 58.12
C GLN A 36 -7.34 53.56 58.26
N GLY A 37 -6.27 54.21 57.81
CA GLY A 37 -4.87 53.81 58.05
C GLY A 37 -4.60 52.34 57.71
N LEU A 38 -4.12 51.58 58.70
CA LEU A 38 -3.82 50.14 58.56
C LEU A 38 -5.04 49.28 58.22
N LEU A 39 -6.24 49.64 58.71
CA LEU A 39 -7.47 48.89 58.42
C LEU A 39 -7.85 49.03 56.94
N GLY A 40 -7.71 50.24 56.37
CA GLY A 40 -7.95 50.48 54.94
C GLY A 40 -7.00 49.68 54.05
N ALA A 41 -5.70 49.66 54.40
CA ALA A 41 -4.71 48.86 53.70
C ALA A 41 -5.03 47.35 53.77
N ALA A 42 -5.45 46.84 54.93
CA ALA A 42 -5.83 45.43 55.10
C ALA A 42 -7.05 45.06 54.24
N VAL A 43 -8.08 45.92 54.19
CA VAL A 43 -9.28 45.70 53.36
C VAL A 43 -8.92 45.61 51.88
N TRP A 44 -8.08 46.51 51.38
CA TRP A 44 -7.62 46.48 49.98
C TRP A 44 -6.80 45.24 49.66
N LEU A 45 -5.95 44.79 50.58
CA LEU A 45 -5.15 43.57 50.41
C LEU A 45 -6.04 42.33 50.34
N VAL A 46 -7.06 42.24 51.19
CA VAL A 46 -8.05 41.16 51.16
C VAL A 46 -8.86 41.18 49.87
N LEU A 47 -9.35 42.36 49.45
CA LEU A 47 -10.12 42.52 48.22
C LEU A 47 -9.30 42.12 46.99
N PHE A 48 -8.05 42.58 46.90
CA PHE A 48 -7.13 42.21 45.83
C PHE A 48 -6.84 40.70 45.82
N GLY A 49 -6.60 40.10 46.99
CA GLY A 49 -6.43 38.66 47.14
C GLY A 49 -7.63 37.87 46.63
N LEU A 50 -8.84 38.29 46.97
CA LEU A 50 -10.08 37.68 46.47
C LEU A 50 -10.22 37.79 44.95
N ILE A 51 -9.99 38.97 44.38
CA ILE A 51 -10.05 39.18 42.92
C ILE A 51 -8.99 38.33 42.21
N PHE A 52 -7.78 38.25 42.77
CA PHE A 52 -6.70 37.44 42.22
C PHE A 52 -7.08 35.96 42.22
N VAL A 53 -7.54 35.41 43.34
CA VAL A 53 -7.97 34.00 43.44
C VAL A 53 -9.13 33.73 42.48
N ALA A 54 -10.13 34.62 42.42
CA ALA A 54 -11.27 34.49 41.50
C ALA A 54 -10.81 34.51 40.04
N ARG A 55 -9.87 35.38 39.68
CA ARG A 55 -9.31 35.45 38.33
C ARG A 55 -8.52 34.19 38.00
N VAL A 56 -7.66 33.71 38.89
CA VAL A 56 -6.91 32.45 38.72
C VAL A 56 -7.88 31.26 38.55
N ALA A 57 -8.92 31.18 39.37
CA ALA A 57 -9.95 30.14 39.27
C ALA A 57 -10.74 30.24 37.95
N PHE A 58 -11.03 31.45 37.45
CA PHE A 58 -11.69 31.63 36.16
C PHE A 58 -10.80 31.17 34.99
N TYR A 59 -9.50 31.51 35.00
CA TYR A 59 -8.58 31.05 33.98
C TYR A 59 -8.27 29.55 34.08
N SER A 60 -8.31 28.95 35.28
CA SER A 60 -8.07 27.51 35.44
C SER A 60 -9.11 26.66 34.70
N ILE A 61 -10.36 27.15 34.61
CA ILE A 61 -11.46 26.52 33.85
C ILE A 61 -11.21 26.52 32.33
N THR A 62 -10.32 27.35 31.80
CA THR A 62 -10.07 27.45 30.35
C THR A 62 -8.75 26.81 29.89
N LEU A 63 -7.85 26.48 30.83
CA LEU A 63 -6.46 26.13 30.52
C LEU A 63 -6.22 24.64 30.20
N LEU A 64 -6.95 23.72 30.84
CA LEU A 64 -6.79 22.27 30.63
C LEU A 64 -7.94 21.69 29.80
N PRO A 65 -7.79 20.56 29.10
CA PRO A 65 -8.90 19.84 28.46
C PRO A 65 -10.05 19.50 29.43
N PRO A 66 -11.31 19.43 28.97
CA PRO A 66 -12.48 19.15 29.82
C PRO A 66 -12.48 17.74 30.42
N ASP A 67 -11.69 16.81 29.88
CA ASP A 67 -11.77 15.38 30.16
C ASP A 67 -10.95 14.93 31.38
N LEU A 68 -10.20 15.85 32.01
CA LEU A 68 -9.30 15.55 33.11
C LEU A 68 -10.05 15.49 34.47
N PRO A 69 -9.93 14.40 35.25
CA PRO A 69 -10.42 14.38 36.62
C PRO A 69 -9.66 15.41 37.46
N ASN A 70 -10.38 16.15 38.31
CA ASN A 70 -9.85 17.25 39.14
C ASN A 70 -9.17 18.38 38.34
N ARG A 71 -9.65 18.64 37.11
CA ARG A 71 -9.18 19.71 36.21
C ARG A 71 -8.93 21.05 36.90
N GLN A 72 -9.87 21.49 37.73
CA GLN A 72 -9.80 22.81 38.39
C GLN A 72 -8.63 22.90 39.38
N GLU A 73 -8.41 21.86 40.18
CA GLU A 73 -7.32 21.84 41.17
C GLU A 73 -5.95 21.80 40.48
N GLN A 74 -5.81 21.01 39.41
CA GLN A 74 -4.56 20.89 38.68
C GLN A 74 -4.21 22.19 37.95
N ALA A 75 -5.17 22.79 37.23
CA ALA A 75 -4.95 24.06 36.56
C ALA A 75 -4.68 25.19 37.56
N PHE A 76 -5.39 25.22 38.70
CA PHE A 76 -5.15 26.18 39.76
C PHE A 76 -3.72 26.06 40.32
N ASN A 77 -3.28 24.83 40.64
CA ASN A 77 -1.94 24.58 41.15
C ASN A 77 -0.86 24.95 40.14
N LEU A 78 -1.05 24.68 38.84
CA LEU A 78 -0.10 25.06 37.79
C LEU A 78 0.05 26.58 37.68
N ILE A 79 -1.07 27.32 37.66
CA ILE A 79 -1.04 28.78 37.60
C ILE A 79 -0.40 29.35 38.87
N LEU A 80 -0.76 28.84 40.05
CA LEU A 80 -0.21 29.28 41.32
C LEU A 80 1.30 29.03 41.39
N GLN A 81 1.74 27.85 40.97
CA GLN A 81 3.16 27.49 40.92
C GLN A 81 3.94 28.37 39.93
N HIS A 82 3.32 28.77 38.81
CA HIS A 82 3.89 29.70 37.85
C HIS A 82 4.09 31.12 38.43
N TYR A 83 3.18 31.60 39.28
CA TYR A 83 3.32 32.91 39.93
C TYR A 83 4.33 32.91 41.09
N LEU A 84 4.38 31.81 41.86
CA LEU A 84 5.20 31.70 43.07
C LEU A 84 6.65 31.29 42.79
N SER A 85 6.91 30.57 41.70
CA SER A 85 8.26 30.10 41.36
C SER A 85 8.94 31.09 40.40
N PRO A 86 10.17 31.58 40.66
CA PRO A 86 10.89 32.38 39.69
C PRO A 86 11.11 31.57 38.41
N PRO A 87 11.14 32.21 37.22
CA PRO A 87 11.44 31.51 35.98
C PRO A 87 12.80 30.83 36.15
N PRO A 88 12.90 29.48 36.03
CA PRO A 88 14.19 28.83 36.12
C PRO A 88 15.08 29.39 35.01
N THR A 89 16.31 29.78 35.36
CA THR A 89 17.38 30.06 34.41
C THR A 89 17.46 28.89 33.45
N ALA A 90 17.43 29.17 32.14
CA ALA A 90 17.39 28.17 31.08
C ALA A 90 18.37 27.03 31.38
N ALA A 91 17.85 25.91 31.86
CA ALA A 91 18.64 24.70 31.95
C ALA A 91 19.01 24.35 30.51
N SER A 92 20.27 24.01 30.29
CA SER A 92 20.84 23.55 29.03
C SER A 92 20.30 22.15 28.67
N GLY A 93 18.98 22.01 28.67
CA GLY A 93 18.28 20.78 28.30
C GLY A 93 18.41 20.54 26.81
N ARG A 94 18.58 19.27 26.44
CA ARG A 94 18.48 18.81 25.06
C ARG A 94 17.11 19.26 24.52
N GLU A 95 17.10 20.10 23.49
CA GLU A 95 15.85 20.53 22.85
C GLU A 95 15.26 19.32 22.11
N TRP A 96 14.08 18.90 22.54
CA TRP A 96 13.37 17.77 21.94
C TRP A 96 12.33 18.32 20.97
N ASP A 97 12.39 17.88 19.72
CA ASP A 97 11.40 18.28 18.73
C ASP A 97 9.99 17.80 19.15
N GLY A 98 9.00 18.69 19.03
CA GLY A 98 7.61 18.43 19.42
C GLY A 98 7.31 18.38 20.93
N VAL A 99 8.30 18.60 21.82
CA VAL A 99 8.06 18.65 23.27
C VAL A 99 7.95 20.10 23.75
N PRO A 100 6.85 20.50 24.43
CA PRO A 100 6.73 21.86 24.93
C PRO A 100 7.80 22.15 25.99
N PRO A 101 8.44 23.35 25.97
CA PRO A 101 9.40 23.76 27.00
C PRO A 101 8.83 23.77 28.42
N SER A 102 7.50 23.74 28.57
CA SER A 102 6.84 23.65 29.87
C SER A 102 7.12 22.33 30.59
N LEU A 103 7.35 21.22 29.86
CA LEU A 103 7.68 19.93 30.47
C LEU A 103 9.02 19.96 31.20
N ASP A 104 10.02 20.63 30.61
CA ASP A 104 11.33 20.79 31.26
C ASP A 104 11.25 21.82 32.41
N LYS A 105 10.51 22.92 32.21
CA LYS A 105 10.44 24.04 33.18
C LYS A 105 9.50 23.81 34.36
N PHE A 106 8.30 23.29 34.10
CA PHE A 106 7.23 23.14 35.07
C PHE A 106 6.94 21.68 35.40
N ARG A 107 7.72 20.74 34.85
CA ARG A 107 7.48 19.29 34.98
C ARG A 107 6.09 18.88 34.51
N ALA A 108 5.43 19.71 33.70
CA ALA A 108 4.08 19.46 33.20
C ALA A 108 3.87 20.16 31.85
N GLY A 109 3.10 19.53 30.97
CA GLY A 109 2.81 20.09 29.66
C GLY A 109 1.84 19.24 28.87
N VAL A 110 1.32 19.79 27.78
CA VAL A 110 0.48 19.09 26.83
C VAL A 110 1.32 18.69 25.63
N VAL A 111 1.38 17.40 25.36
CA VAL A 111 2.09 16.81 24.23
C VAL A 111 1.09 16.51 23.11
N ASP A 112 1.53 16.68 21.87
CA ASP A 112 0.70 16.44 20.69
C ASP A 112 0.16 15.00 20.63
N SER A 113 -0.97 14.83 19.93
CA SER A 113 -1.71 13.56 19.84
C SER A 113 -0.90 12.38 19.31
N HIS A 114 0.19 12.63 18.60
CA HIS A 114 1.02 11.61 17.96
C HIS A 114 2.35 11.36 18.67
N ILE A 115 2.64 12.10 19.74
CA ILE A 115 3.92 12.01 20.44
C ILE A 115 3.71 11.33 21.78
N VAL A 116 4.61 10.40 22.09
CA VAL A 116 4.69 9.77 23.40
C VAL A 116 6.11 9.87 23.95
N LEU A 117 6.20 10.09 25.25
CA LEU A 117 7.45 10.24 25.98
C LEU A 117 7.77 8.94 26.69
N ALA A 118 8.97 8.41 26.45
CA ALA A 118 9.55 7.39 27.30
C ALA A 118 10.21 8.08 28.50
N LEU A 119 9.60 7.99 29.67
CA LEU A 119 10.12 8.59 30.90
C LEU A 119 11.00 7.59 31.63
N GLY A 120 12.17 8.05 32.06
CA GLY A 120 13.10 7.29 32.87
C GLY A 120 13.22 7.81 34.29
N ARG A 121 13.61 6.91 35.20
CA ARG A 121 13.96 7.20 36.59
C ARG A 121 15.34 6.59 36.85
N GLY A 122 16.35 7.45 37.01
CA GLY A 122 17.76 7.02 36.97
C GLY A 122 18.09 6.31 35.65
N GLU A 123 18.75 5.15 35.74
CA GLU A 123 19.12 4.33 34.58
C GLU A 123 17.95 3.49 34.02
N GLY A 124 16.84 3.36 34.76
CA GLY A 124 15.69 2.56 34.35
C GLY A 124 14.63 3.32 33.55
N PHE A 125 13.79 2.59 32.83
CA PHE A 125 12.50 3.07 32.33
C PHE A 125 11.49 3.14 33.48
N ALA A 126 10.72 4.21 33.54
CA ALA A 126 9.69 4.41 34.56
C ALA A 126 8.30 4.14 33.97
N ARG A 127 7.93 4.84 32.89
CA ARG A 127 6.64 4.70 32.20
C ARG A 127 6.64 5.40 30.85
N ALA A 128 5.71 5.01 29.99
CA ALA A 128 5.29 5.79 28.83
C ALA A 128 4.31 6.89 29.28
N ALA A 129 4.37 8.06 28.67
CA ALA A 129 3.45 9.16 28.94
C ALA A 129 3.09 9.90 27.65
N GLY A 130 1.81 10.18 27.47
CA GLY A 130 1.25 10.85 26.28
C GLY A 130 0.14 10.00 25.66
N PRO A 131 -0.41 10.44 24.52
CA PRO A 131 -0.51 11.85 24.14
C PRO A 131 -1.36 12.67 25.13
N GLY A 132 -1.28 14.00 25.08
CA GLY A 132 -2.09 14.90 25.92
C GLY A 132 -1.35 15.47 27.13
N TYR A 133 -2.09 15.77 28.21
CA TYR A 133 -1.50 16.38 29.41
C TYR A 133 -0.66 15.37 30.20
N ILE A 134 0.61 15.71 30.41
CA ILE A 134 1.59 14.89 31.13
C ILE A 134 2.16 15.71 32.27
N GLN A 135 2.26 15.08 33.44
CA GLN A 135 3.00 15.59 34.58
C GLN A 135 4.12 14.60 34.95
N LEU A 136 5.35 15.09 35.01
CA LEU A 136 6.54 14.35 35.42
C LEU A 136 6.58 14.26 36.96
N ARG A 137 6.70 13.05 37.49
CA ARG A 137 6.90 12.80 38.93
C ARG A 137 8.28 13.23 39.37
N ALA A 138 8.47 13.39 40.67
CA ALA A 138 9.72 13.84 41.27
C ALA A 138 10.84 12.81 41.09
N ASP A 139 11.69 12.99 40.06
CA ASP A 139 12.85 12.17 39.60
C ASP A 139 12.71 11.62 38.17
N GLU A 140 11.53 11.74 37.55
CA GLU A 140 11.33 11.38 36.15
C GLU A 140 12.04 12.38 35.22
N ARG A 141 12.71 11.85 34.18
CA ARG A 141 13.32 12.61 33.07
C ARG A 141 12.88 12.01 31.74
N ILE A 142 12.80 12.85 30.71
CA ILE A 142 12.51 12.41 29.34
C ILE A 142 13.76 11.70 28.81
N LYS A 143 13.62 10.43 28.45
CA LYS A 143 14.70 9.65 27.83
C LYS A 143 14.60 9.63 26.31
N HIS A 144 13.40 9.36 25.80
CA HIS A 144 13.13 9.36 24.36
C HIS A 144 11.77 10.00 24.08
N VAL A 145 11.69 10.59 22.89
CA VAL A 145 10.46 11.12 22.31
C VAL A 145 10.17 10.28 21.08
N LEU A 146 9.01 9.64 21.06
CA LEU A 146 8.63 8.71 20.01
C LEU A 146 7.40 9.27 19.28
N ASP A 147 7.47 9.24 17.96
CA ASP A 147 6.34 9.54 17.08
C ASP A 147 5.58 8.24 16.76
N LEU A 148 4.28 8.24 17.07
CA LEU A 148 3.33 7.14 16.88
C LEU A 148 2.78 7.05 15.46
N ARG A 149 3.10 8.01 14.59
CA ARG A 149 2.68 7.99 13.17
C ARG A 149 3.35 6.85 12.42
N HIS A 150 2.83 6.61 11.22
CA HIS A 150 3.48 5.75 10.25
C HIS A 150 4.81 6.37 9.83
N HIS A 151 5.87 5.59 9.97
CA HIS A 151 7.20 5.91 9.48
C HIS A 151 7.40 5.15 8.17
N GLN A 152 7.91 5.85 7.17
CA GLN A 152 8.30 5.26 5.89
C GLN A 152 9.81 5.40 5.72
N ARG A 153 10.46 4.31 5.31
CA ARG A 153 11.89 4.29 4.99
C ARG A 153 12.13 3.41 3.77
N GLN A 154 13.15 3.78 2.98
CA GLN A 154 13.45 3.14 1.71
C GLN A 154 14.93 2.71 1.62
N GLN A 155 15.12 1.42 1.34
CA GLN A 155 16.33 0.65 1.06
C GLN A 155 16.58 0.33 -0.41
N VAL A 156 17.66 0.76 -1.08
CA VAL A 156 18.07 0.06 -2.32
C VAL A 156 18.79 -1.23 -1.93
N ILE A 157 18.32 -2.37 -2.44
CA ILE A 157 18.92 -3.68 -2.16
C ILE A 157 19.46 -4.35 -3.42
N GLN A 158 20.51 -5.14 -3.23
CA GLN A 158 21.08 -6.04 -4.24
C GLN A 158 20.85 -7.47 -3.76
N ALA A 159 20.13 -8.26 -4.54
CA ALA A 159 19.81 -9.64 -4.23
C ALA A 159 20.15 -10.55 -5.41
N VAL A 160 20.23 -11.84 -5.15
CA VAL A 160 20.46 -12.88 -6.15
C VAL A 160 19.33 -13.89 -6.03
N THR A 161 18.67 -14.19 -7.14
CA THR A 161 17.58 -15.16 -7.21
C THR A 161 18.10 -16.60 -7.18
N ARG A 162 17.21 -17.58 -7.04
CA ARG A 162 17.54 -19.02 -6.97
C ARG A 162 18.35 -19.53 -8.16
N ASP A 163 18.14 -18.93 -9.33
CA ASP A 163 18.84 -19.22 -10.59
C ASP A 163 20.19 -18.49 -10.72
N GLY A 164 20.63 -17.77 -9.69
CA GLY A 164 21.92 -17.08 -9.67
C GLY A 164 21.91 -15.74 -10.40
N ILE A 165 20.75 -15.18 -10.72
CA ILE A 165 20.65 -13.91 -11.44
C ILE A 165 20.65 -12.74 -10.44
N PRO A 166 21.60 -11.79 -10.55
CA PRO A 166 21.58 -10.62 -9.68
C PRO A 166 20.49 -9.64 -10.11
N LEU A 167 19.80 -9.06 -9.14
CA LEU A 167 18.82 -8.00 -9.35
C LEU A 167 19.00 -6.87 -8.33
N LYS A 168 18.55 -5.68 -8.71
CA LYS A 168 18.48 -4.49 -7.86
C LYS A 168 17.03 -4.11 -7.68
N THR A 169 16.57 -3.87 -6.46
CA THR A 169 15.21 -3.40 -6.20
C THR A 169 15.17 -2.44 -5.03
N ASP A 170 14.17 -1.57 -5.02
CA ASP A 170 13.91 -0.67 -3.90
C ASP A 170 12.96 -1.35 -2.93
N LEU A 171 13.29 -1.33 -1.65
CA LEU A 171 12.45 -1.82 -0.57
C LEU A 171 11.92 -0.64 0.22
N THR A 172 10.61 -0.46 0.25
CA THR A 172 9.94 0.51 1.10
C THR A 172 9.25 -0.21 2.25
N VAL A 173 9.54 0.20 3.48
CA VAL A 173 8.90 -0.35 4.68
C VAL A 173 8.10 0.77 5.35
N VAL A 174 6.82 0.51 5.56
CA VAL A 174 5.93 1.35 6.37
C VAL A 174 5.69 0.65 7.69
N PHE A 175 6.03 1.30 8.78
CA PHE A 175 5.95 0.73 10.12
C PHE A 175 5.54 1.78 11.14
N ARG A 176 5.11 1.33 12.31
CA ARG A 176 4.75 2.19 13.43
C ARG A 176 5.07 1.52 14.75
N VAL A 177 4.96 2.27 15.83
CA VAL A 177 4.89 1.69 17.18
C VAL A 177 3.60 0.88 17.29
N ARG A 178 3.70 -0.29 17.90
CA ARG A 178 2.56 -1.20 18.10
C ARG A 178 1.45 -0.56 18.92
N ARG A 179 0.23 -0.81 18.46
CA ARG A 179 -1.00 -0.41 19.15
C ARG A 179 -1.52 -1.54 20.04
N GLN A 180 -2.24 -1.17 21.09
CA GLN A 180 -2.97 -2.15 21.90
C GLN A 180 -4.15 -2.69 21.08
N ALA A 181 -4.28 -4.02 21.00
CA ALA A 181 -5.20 -4.69 20.09
C ALA A 181 -6.69 -4.35 20.32
N ASP A 182 -7.05 -3.95 21.55
CA ASP A 182 -8.42 -3.68 21.96
C ASP A 182 -8.78 -2.17 21.96
N GLU A 183 -7.82 -1.30 21.64
CA GLU A 183 -8.07 0.15 21.54
C GLU A 183 -8.19 0.57 20.08
N GLU A 184 -9.44 0.64 19.59
CA GLU A 184 -9.73 1.39 18.37
C GLU A 184 -9.38 2.87 18.57
N ALA A 185 -9.02 3.55 17.47
CA ALA A 185 -8.78 4.98 17.50
C ALA A 185 -10.07 5.72 17.91
N ALA A 186 -10.19 6.05 19.19
CA ALA A 186 -11.29 6.84 19.71
C ALA A 186 -11.17 8.29 19.24
N ASP A 187 -12.29 9.00 19.15
CA ASP A 187 -12.32 10.44 18.78
C ASP A 187 -11.34 11.29 19.62
N ASN A 188 -11.12 10.90 20.87
CA ASN A 188 -10.24 11.60 21.80
C ASN A 188 -8.77 11.11 21.80
N ASN A 189 -8.46 10.00 21.13
CA ASN A 189 -7.09 9.49 20.99
C ASN A 189 -6.87 8.84 19.60
N PRO A 190 -6.49 9.63 18.57
CA PRO A 190 -6.29 9.10 17.22
C PRO A 190 -5.08 8.18 17.08
N TYR A 191 -4.18 8.16 18.07
CA TYR A 191 -2.97 7.33 18.07
C TYR A 191 -2.87 6.53 19.38
N PRO A 192 -3.70 5.49 19.56
CA PRO A 192 -3.53 4.57 20.69
C PRO A 192 -2.19 3.86 20.57
N TYR A 193 -1.57 3.55 21.70
CA TYR A 193 -0.27 2.90 21.76
C TYR A 193 -0.23 1.91 22.92
N ASP A 194 0.58 0.88 22.78
CA ASP A 194 0.85 -0.07 23.87
C ASP A 194 2.02 0.46 24.73
N PRO A 195 1.83 0.72 26.04
CA PRO A 195 2.91 1.17 26.92
C PRO A 195 4.11 0.22 26.96
N SER A 196 3.88 -1.09 26.77
CA SER A 196 4.95 -2.09 26.71
C SER A 196 5.76 -2.00 25.42
N ALA A 197 5.12 -1.60 24.31
CA ALA A 197 5.81 -1.34 23.05
C ALA A 197 6.72 -0.11 23.14
N ILE A 198 6.31 0.92 23.89
CA ILE A 198 7.16 2.11 24.13
C ILE A 198 8.43 1.75 24.89
N PHE A 199 8.31 0.90 25.90
CA PHE A 199 9.47 0.33 26.57
C PHE A 199 10.38 -0.37 25.57
N GLN A 200 9.84 -1.35 24.81
CA GLN A 200 10.63 -2.13 23.85
C GLN A 200 11.33 -1.26 22.80
N VAL A 201 10.61 -0.30 22.20
CA VAL A 201 11.17 0.63 21.20
C VAL A 201 12.25 1.53 21.79
N SER A 202 12.09 1.98 23.04
CA SER A 202 13.10 2.81 23.71
C SER A 202 14.44 2.10 23.94
N TYR A 203 14.42 0.78 24.12
CA TYR A 203 15.63 -0.05 24.23
C TYR A 203 16.05 -0.66 22.89
N PHE A 204 15.26 -0.46 21.83
CA PHE A 204 15.59 -0.91 20.49
C PHE A 204 16.62 0.02 19.81
N SER A 205 16.99 1.16 20.38
CA SER A 205 18.14 1.93 19.88
C SER A 205 19.46 1.23 20.24
N THR A 206 20.44 1.29 19.34
CA THR A 206 21.78 0.70 19.53
C THR A 206 22.82 1.79 19.34
N TYR A 207 23.93 1.69 20.06
CA TYR A 207 25.10 2.52 19.82
C TYR A 207 25.88 1.99 18.61
N GLY A 208 26.05 2.81 17.58
CA GLY A 208 26.83 2.45 16.39
C GLY A 208 28.35 2.48 16.65
N GLU A 209 29.13 2.11 15.63
CA GLU A 209 30.62 2.06 15.64
C GLU A 209 31.32 3.41 15.91
N GLY A 210 30.58 4.49 16.14
CA GLY A 210 31.09 5.83 16.44
C GLY A 210 30.40 6.53 17.61
N GLU A 211 29.89 5.79 18.60
CA GLU A 211 29.18 6.28 19.79
C GLU A 211 27.87 7.05 19.53
N SER A 212 27.47 7.26 18.28
CA SER A 212 26.17 7.84 17.95
C SER A 212 25.07 6.81 18.09
N GLU A 213 24.04 7.14 18.87
CA GLU A 213 22.80 6.36 18.99
C GLU A 213 22.10 6.29 17.63
N ILE A 214 21.93 5.08 17.09
CA ILE A 214 21.16 4.83 15.87
C ILE A 214 19.68 4.85 16.25
N ALA A 215 18.91 5.71 15.59
CA ALA A 215 17.49 5.82 15.85
C ALA A 215 16.79 4.48 15.57
N TRP A 216 15.83 4.11 16.41
CA TRP A 216 15.08 2.85 16.27
C TRP A 216 14.46 2.71 14.86
N THR A 217 14.03 3.82 14.25
CA THR A 217 13.47 3.86 12.89
C THR A 217 14.45 3.43 11.80
N GLU A 218 15.75 3.67 12.00
CA GLU A 218 16.80 3.34 11.02
C GLU A 218 17.16 1.85 11.06
N ARG A 219 16.84 1.14 12.15
CA ARG A 219 17.13 -0.30 12.30
C ARG A 219 16.14 -1.20 11.57
N VAL A 220 14.91 -0.73 11.33
CA VAL A 220 13.84 -1.56 10.75
C VAL A 220 14.16 -1.95 9.30
N VAL A 221 14.70 -1.03 8.50
CA VAL A 221 14.93 -1.29 7.07
C VAL A 221 16.07 -2.27 6.79
N PRO A 222 17.24 -2.20 7.45
CA PRO A 222 18.28 -3.20 7.26
C PRO A 222 17.82 -4.62 7.62
N LEU A 223 16.96 -4.76 8.64
CA LEU A 223 16.35 -6.05 8.99
C LEU A 223 15.41 -6.52 7.89
N ALA A 224 14.53 -5.65 7.40
CA ALA A 224 13.63 -5.96 6.30
C ALA A 224 14.40 -6.33 5.01
N ALA A 225 15.49 -5.64 4.72
CA ALA A 225 16.36 -5.92 3.58
C ALA A 225 16.99 -7.30 3.68
N ALA A 226 17.46 -7.70 4.87
CA ALA A 226 18.00 -9.04 5.09
C ALA A 226 16.94 -10.14 4.89
N GLU A 227 15.72 -9.95 5.42
CA GLU A 227 14.62 -10.89 5.21
C GLU A 227 14.22 -10.98 3.74
N LEU A 228 14.17 -9.85 3.03
CA LEU A 228 13.86 -9.82 1.60
C LEU A 228 14.92 -10.52 0.76
N ILE A 229 16.22 -10.32 1.05
CA ILE A 229 17.31 -11.02 0.35
C ILE A 229 17.18 -12.53 0.57
N ALA A 230 16.90 -12.97 1.81
CA ALA A 230 16.71 -14.38 2.12
C ALA A 230 15.48 -14.97 1.42
N GLU A 231 14.40 -14.18 1.25
CA GLU A 231 13.19 -14.62 0.56
C GLU A 231 13.38 -14.68 -0.96
N ILE A 232 14.00 -13.67 -1.57
CA ILE A 232 14.30 -13.63 -3.03
C ILE A 232 15.14 -14.83 -3.45
N ALA A 233 16.06 -15.29 -2.60
CA ALA A 233 16.90 -16.45 -2.88
C ALA A 233 16.09 -17.76 -3.08
N ASN A 234 14.84 -17.83 -2.61
CA ASN A 234 13.97 -19.00 -2.77
C ASN A 234 13.23 -19.03 -4.12
N TYR A 235 13.17 -17.90 -4.82
CA TYR A 235 12.41 -17.72 -6.06
C TYR A 235 13.32 -17.57 -7.28
N THR A 236 12.87 -18.06 -8.43
CA THR A 236 13.49 -17.78 -9.74
C THR A 236 13.15 -16.37 -10.21
N LEU A 237 13.95 -15.83 -11.14
CA LEU A 237 13.69 -14.50 -11.67
C LEU A 237 12.27 -14.38 -12.25
N ASP A 238 11.80 -15.39 -12.98
CA ASP A 238 10.46 -15.34 -13.59
C ASP A 238 9.34 -15.38 -12.54
N GLU A 239 9.51 -16.11 -11.43
CA GLU A 239 8.55 -16.10 -10.32
C GLU A 239 8.48 -14.72 -9.64
N VAL A 240 9.62 -14.01 -9.52
CA VAL A 240 9.68 -12.66 -8.94
C VAL A 240 9.12 -11.60 -9.88
N TYR A 241 9.36 -11.74 -11.20
CA TYR A 241 9.01 -10.70 -12.19
C TYR A 241 7.57 -10.80 -12.72
N THR A 242 6.84 -11.89 -12.45
CA THR A 242 5.49 -12.08 -12.98
C THR A 242 4.49 -11.19 -12.24
N ARG A 243 4.47 -9.88 -12.55
CA ARG A 243 3.25 -9.06 -12.40
C ARG A 243 2.29 -9.52 -13.48
N ALA A 244 1.24 -10.21 -13.06
CA ALA A 244 0.25 -10.83 -13.93
C ALA A 244 -0.19 -9.91 -15.11
N PRO A 245 0.05 -10.32 -16.38
CA PRO A 245 -0.81 -9.89 -17.47
C PRO A 245 -2.22 -10.46 -17.22
N PHE A 246 -3.26 -9.69 -17.51
CA PHE A 246 -4.66 -10.10 -17.43
C PHE A 246 -4.93 -11.30 -18.35
N LEU A 247 -4.72 -12.52 -17.85
CA LEU A 247 -5.19 -13.76 -18.47
C LEU A 247 -6.41 -14.25 -17.68
N PRO A 248 -7.60 -14.44 -18.31
CA PRO A 248 -8.84 -14.67 -17.59
C PRO A 248 -8.91 -15.98 -16.77
N ASN A 249 -8.06 -16.98 -17.01
CA ASN A 249 -8.36 -18.36 -16.58
C ASN A 249 -7.21 -19.19 -15.95
N SER A 250 -6.10 -18.62 -15.49
CA SER A 250 -5.02 -19.40 -14.84
C SER A 250 -5.07 -19.31 -13.30
N LYS A 251 -5.51 -20.38 -12.64
CA LYS A 251 -5.65 -20.49 -11.16
C LYS A 251 -4.34 -20.71 -10.38
N THR A 252 -3.17 -20.46 -10.97
CA THR A 252 -1.88 -20.62 -10.26
C THR A 252 -0.98 -19.43 -10.55
N ARG A 253 -1.24 -18.32 -9.85
CA ARG A 253 -0.44 -17.08 -9.91
C ARG A 253 0.41 -16.94 -8.66
N LEU A 254 1.69 -16.60 -8.84
CA LEU A 254 2.49 -15.92 -7.85
C LEU A 254 2.32 -14.42 -8.12
N GLU A 255 1.73 -13.74 -7.17
CA GLU A 255 1.60 -12.29 -7.13
C GLU A 255 2.83 -11.76 -6.38
N PRO A 256 3.46 -10.63 -6.79
CA PRO A 256 4.51 -9.97 -6.01
C PRO A 256 4.13 -9.83 -4.53
N ASP A 257 2.84 -9.67 -4.28
CA ASP A 257 2.14 -9.69 -3.01
C ASP A 257 2.54 -10.87 -2.11
N LYS A 258 2.85 -12.05 -2.65
CA LYS A 258 3.27 -13.22 -1.86
C LYS A 258 4.68 -13.08 -1.28
N VAL A 259 5.61 -12.46 -2.03
CA VAL A 259 6.96 -12.18 -1.52
C VAL A 259 6.86 -11.09 -0.47
N GLU A 260 6.09 -10.03 -0.75
CA GLU A 260 5.84 -8.95 0.21
C GLU A 260 5.19 -9.45 1.49
N GLU A 261 4.16 -10.29 1.39
CA GLU A 261 3.46 -10.92 2.52
C GLU A 261 4.37 -11.84 3.32
N ALA A 262 5.15 -12.69 2.66
CA ALA A 262 6.10 -13.59 3.33
C ALA A 262 7.17 -12.80 4.12
N VAL A 263 7.73 -11.76 3.50
CA VAL A 263 8.70 -10.87 4.17
C VAL A 263 8.02 -10.11 5.30
N GLN A 264 6.80 -9.63 5.12
CA GLN A 264 6.04 -8.92 6.15
C GLN A 264 5.79 -9.81 7.37
N LEU A 265 5.35 -11.06 7.17
CA LEU A 265 5.11 -12.01 8.25
C LEU A 265 6.40 -12.36 9.01
N ARG A 266 7.49 -12.66 8.29
CA ARG A 266 8.79 -12.95 8.92
C ARG A 266 9.33 -11.76 9.70
N LEU A 267 9.29 -10.57 9.10
CA LEU A 267 9.76 -9.33 9.72
C LEU A 267 8.90 -8.98 10.95
N GLN A 268 7.57 -9.11 10.83
CA GLN A 268 6.66 -8.88 11.95
C GLN A 268 7.00 -9.82 13.11
N ASN A 269 7.16 -11.12 12.86
CA ASN A 269 7.52 -12.10 13.88
C ASN A 269 8.84 -11.77 14.58
N ARG A 270 9.84 -11.29 13.82
CA ARG A 270 11.13 -10.88 14.38
C ARG A 270 11.06 -9.61 15.21
N LEU A 271 10.12 -8.70 14.90
CA LEU A 271 9.92 -7.43 15.59
C LEU A 271 8.83 -7.48 16.68
N LEU A 272 8.20 -8.64 16.91
CA LEU A 272 7.21 -8.83 17.99
C LEU A 272 7.76 -8.51 19.38
N GLU A 273 9.06 -8.64 19.61
CA GLU A 273 9.67 -8.29 20.90
C GLU A 273 10.19 -6.85 20.96
N SER A 274 10.20 -6.14 19.82
CA SER A 274 10.79 -4.81 19.68
C SER A 274 9.78 -3.66 19.76
N GLY A 275 8.50 -3.94 20.00
CA GLY A 275 7.44 -2.93 20.08
C GLY A 275 7.06 -2.31 18.74
N VAL A 276 7.56 -2.82 17.62
CA VAL A 276 7.30 -2.32 16.26
C VAL A 276 6.22 -3.18 15.59
N GLU A 277 5.37 -2.51 14.82
CA GLU A 277 4.34 -3.12 13.97
C GLU A 277 4.61 -2.71 12.51
N ILE A 278 4.71 -3.70 11.63
CA ILE A 278 4.87 -3.51 10.20
C ILE A 278 3.50 -3.35 9.57
N VAL A 279 3.27 -2.19 8.97
CA VAL A 279 2.00 -1.84 8.30
C VAL A 279 2.00 -2.38 6.88
N ALA A 280 3.08 -2.13 6.14
CA ALA A 280 3.22 -2.57 4.77
C ALA A 280 4.69 -2.70 4.37
N ILE A 281 4.95 -3.62 3.46
CA ILE A 281 6.21 -3.74 2.73
C ILE A 281 5.88 -3.59 1.26
N GLN A 282 6.67 -2.79 0.55
CA GLN A 282 6.49 -2.57 -0.88
C GLN A 282 7.81 -2.73 -1.60
N LEU A 283 7.78 -3.50 -2.68
CA LEU A 283 8.87 -3.63 -3.63
C LEU A 283 8.70 -2.60 -4.74
N GLY A 284 9.74 -1.79 -4.95
CA GLY A 284 9.84 -0.85 -6.04
C GLY A 284 10.27 -1.53 -7.34
N ASN A 285 10.86 -0.74 -8.23
CA ASN A 285 11.22 -1.22 -9.55
C ASN A 285 12.41 -2.19 -9.50
N ILE A 286 12.23 -3.37 -10.09
CA ILE A 286 13.30 -4.36 -10.21
C ILE A 286 14.13 -4.05 -11.45
N THR A 287 15.37 -3.67 -11.23
CA THR A 287 16.38 -3.43 -12.27
C THR A 287 17.24 -4.68 -12.44
N LEU A 288 17.32 -5.16 -13.68
CA LEU A 288 18.12 -6.33 -14.07
C LEU A 288 19.36 -5.91 -14.85
N PRO A 289 20.43 -6.73 -14.86
CA PRO A 289 21.53 -6.57 -15.80
C PRO A 289 21.03 -6.59 -17.26
N GLU A 290 21.60 -5.73 -18.10
CA GLU A 290 21.16 -5.54 -19.48
C GLU A 290 21.22 -6.83 -20.31
N ASN A 291 22.27 -7.64 -20.13
CA ASN A 291 22.43 -8.92 -20.81
C ASN A 291 21.30 -9.91 -20.48
N VAL A 292 20.84 -9.94 -19.22
CA VAL A 292 19.72 -10.80 -18.79
C VAL A 292 18.43 -10.32 -19.43
N ASN A 293 18.20 -9.00 -19.45
CA ASN A 293 17.01 -8.42 -20.07
C ASN A 293 16.94 -8.74 -21.57
N GLN A 294 18.05 -8.58 -22.30
CA GLN A 294 18.11 -8.92 -23.72
C GLN A 294 17.84 -10.40 -23.97
N GLN A 295 18.43 -11.29 -23.16
CA GLN A 295 18.20 -12.72 -23.26
C GLN A 295 16.73 -13.09 -22.99
N ARG A 296 16.08 -12.44 -22.01
CA ARG A 296 14.64 -12.64 -21.74
C ARG A 296 13.78 -12.18 -22.89
N ILE A 297 14.05 -11.01 -23.48
CA ILE A 297 13.32 -10.52 -24.65
C ILE A 297 13.46 -11.50 -25.81
N ALA A 298 14.67 -12.00 -26.07
CA ALA A 298 14.91 -13.00 -27.12
C ALA A 298 14.16 -14.32 -26.85
N ASN A 299 14.21 -14.83 -25.63
CA ASN A 299 13.49 -16.05 -25.23
C ASN A 299 11.96 -15.88 -25.35
N TRP A 300 11.44 -14.73 -24.92
CA TRP A 300 10.03 -14.38 -25.03
C TRP A 300 9.59 -14.29 -26.49
N GLN A 301 10.36 -13.60 -27.35
CA GLN A 301 10.10 -13.52 -28.78
C GLN A 301 10.09 -14.91 -29.43
N ALA A 302 11.07 -15.76 -29.12
CA ALA A 302 11.14 -17.12 -29.63
C ALA A 302 9.94 -17.98 -29.18
N HIS A 303 9.50 -17.83 -27.93
CA HIS A 303 8.31 -18.51 -27.41
C HIS A 303 7.04 -18.09 -28.17
N TRP A 304 6.82 -16.78 -28.37
CA TRP A 304 5.66 -16.27 -29.10
C TRP A 304 5.68 -16.62 -30.58
N GLN A 305 6.84 -16.56 -31.23
CA GLN A 305 6.99 -17.02 -32.61
C GLN A 305 6.64 -18.49 -32.74
N ARG A 306 7.09 -19.34 -31.81
CA ARG A 306 6.73 -20.77 -31.80
C ARG A 306 5.23 -20.96 -31.61
N GLN A 307 4.61 -20.26 -30.68
CA GLN A 307 3.16 -20.35 -30.48
C GLN A 307 2.38 -19.89 -31.71
N SER A 308 2.79 -18.78 -32.33
CA SER A 308 2.17 -18.29 -33.55
C SER A 308 2.30 -19.29 -34.70
N GLN A 309 3.46 -19.93 -34.86
CA GLN A 309 3.66 -20.95 -35.89
C GLN A 309 2.79 -22.19 -35.66
N VAL A 310 2.65 -22.61 -34.40
CA VAL A 310 1.78 -23.75 -34.04
C VAL A 310 0.30 -23.42 -34.32
N GLU A 311 -0.16 -22.22 -33.95
CA GLU A 311 -1.54 -21.80 -34.23
C GLU A 311 -1.81 -21.62 -35.73
N LEU A 312 -0.86 -21.07 -36.49
CA LEU A 312 -0.95 -20.98 -37.96
C LEU A 312 -1.03 -22.38 -38.59
N ALA A 313 -0.12 -23.29 -38.22
CA ALA A 313 -0.11 -24.65 -38.74
C ALA A 313 -1.40 -25.42 -38.39
N ARG A 314 -1.99 -25.17 -37.20
CA ARG A 314 -3.31 -25.71 -36.83
C ARG A 314 -4.43 -25.13 -37.70
N GLY A 315 -4.40 -23.82 -37.94
CA GLY A 315 -5.34 -23.16 -38.84
C GLY A 315 -5.28 -23.71 -40.26
N ASP A 316 -4.07 -23.85 -40.80
CA ASP A 316 -3.84 -24.38 -42.16
C ASP A 316 -4.31 -25.83 -42.28
N ALA A 317 -4.00 -26.68 -41.29
CA ALA A 317 -4.47 -28.07 -41.27
C ALA A 317 -6.00 -28.16 -41.20
N ALA A 318 -6.65 -27.32 -40.40
CA ALA A 318 -8.10 -27.27 -40.31
C ALA A 318 -8.74 -26.78 -41.62
N ALA A 319 -8.15 -25.76 -42.26
CA ALA A 319 -8.56 -25.26 -43.57
C ALA A 319 -8.47 -26.37 -44.62
N LEU A 320 -7.33 -27.07 -44.71
CA LEU A 320 -7.13 -28.18 -45.63
C LEU A 320 -8.15 -29.31 -45.39
N GLN A 321 -8.39 -29.68 -44.13
CA GLN A 321 -9.39 -30.69 -43.79
C GLN A 321 -10.81 -30.27 -44.22
N SER A 322 -11.19 -29.01 -44.02
CA SER A 322 -12.49 -28.49 -44.47
C SER A 322 -12.63 -28.47 -45.99
N MET A 323 -11.56 -28.16 -46.72
CA MET A 323 -11.53 -28.21 -48.18
C MET A 323 -11.70 -29.64 -48.69
N GLU A 324 -10.99 -30.61 -48.10
CA GLU A 324 -11.13 -32.03 -48.46
C GLU A 324 -12.54 -32.57 -48.17
N GLN A 325 -13.14 -32.20 -47.03
CA GLN A 325 -14.52 -32.57 -46.72
C GLN A 325 -15.53 -31.94 -47.68
N ALA A 326 -15.37 -30.65 -48.01
CA ALA A 326 -16.22 -29.98 -48.99
C ALA A 326 -16.08 -30.60 -50.39
N ARG A 327 -14.86 -30.99 -50.77
CA ARG A 327 -14.59 -31.69 -52.04
C ARG A 327 -15.27 -33.06 -52.08
N ALA A 328 -15.10 -33.89 -51.05
CA ALA A 328 -15.74 -35.19 -50.97
C ALA A 328 -17.29 -35.09 -51.00
N ALA A 329 -17.86 -34.07 -50.34
CA ALA A 329 -19.29 -33.80 -50.39
C ALA A 329 -19.75 -33.42 -51.81
N ALA A 330 -19.02 -32.53 -52.49
CA ALA A 330 -19.32 -32.14 -53.87
C ALA A 330 -19.22 -33.33 -54.85
N GLU A 331 -18.23 -34.21 -54.66
CA GLU A 331 -18.08 -35.44 -55.46
C GLU A 331 -19.26 -36.40 -55.25
N LEU A 332 -19.74 -36.57 -54.02
CA LEU A 332 -20.93 -37.38 -53.72
C LEU A 332 -22.21 -36.79 -54.33
N ASP A 333 -22.39 -35.48 -54.25
CA ASP A 333 -23.54 -34.80 -54.84
C ASP A 333 -23.53 -34.89 -56.37
N PHE A 334 -22.35 -34.80 -57.00
CA PHE A 334 -22.19 -35.01 -58.43
C PHE A 334 -22.55 -36.45 -58.85
N ILE A 335 -22.11 -37.47 -58.11
CA ILE A 335 -22.47 -38.87 -58.37
C ILE A 335 -23.98 -39.07 -58.24
N ARG A 336 -24.62 -38.52 -57.21
CA ARG A 336 -26.07 -38.56 -57.03
C ARG A 336 -26.80 -37.91 -58.20
N GLN A 337 -26.36 -36.73 -58.62
CA GLN A 337 -26.95 -36.05 -59.76
C GLN A 337 -26.85 -36.90 -61.04
N ILE A 338 -25.71 -37.54 -61.31
CA ILE A 338 -25.57 -38.45 -62.44
C ILE A 338 -26.55 -39.63 -62.33
N MET A 339 -26.64 -40.28 -61.16
CA MET A 339 -27.57 -41.39 -60.94
C MET A 339 -29.03 -40.96 -61.17
N ASP A 340 -29.45 -39.83 -60.61
CA ASP A 340 -30.80 -39.29 -60.79
C ASP A 340 -31.09 -39.00 -62.27
N THR A 341 -30.10 -38.47 -63.00
CA THR A 341 -30.23 -38.18 -64.45
C THR A 341 -30.33 -39.48 -65.26
N ILE A 342 -29.58 -40.52 -64.90
CA ILE A 342 -29.68 -41.84 -65.53
C ILE A 342 -31.06 -42.45 -65.26
N GLU A 343 -31.52 -42.46 -64.00
CA GLU A 343 -32.82 -43.02 -63.62
C GLU A 343 -33.99 -42.31 -64.31
N GLN A 344 -33.93 -40.98 -64.44
CA GLN A 344 -34.98 -40.20 -65.10
C GLN A 344 -35.05 -40.45 -66.62
N ASN A 345 -33.93 -40.78 -67.28
CA ASN A 345 -33.86 -40.94 -68.74
C ASN A 345 -33.89 -42.42 -69.21
N ALA A 346 -33.67 -43.38 -68.32
CA ALA A 346 -33.70 -44.83 -68.61
C ALA A 346 -35.07 -45.41 -69.11
N PRO A 347 -36.26 -44.89 -68.75
CA PRO A 347 -37.53 -45.54 -69.13
C PRO A 347 -37.96 -45.37 -70.60
N SER A 348 -37.35 -44.45 -71.34
CA SER A 348 -37.71 -44.14 -72.73
C SER A 348 -36.84 -44.96 -73.69
N GLY A 349 -37.22 -46.22 -73.90
CA GLY A 349 -36.52 -47.17 -74.76
C GLY A 349 -36.16 -46.61 -76.14
N GLY A 350 -34.86 -46.41 -76.37
CA GLY A 350 -34.31 -45.95 -77.65
C GLY A 350 -32.91 -45.33 -77.55
N TRP A 351 -32.50 -44.88 -76.36
CA TRP A 351 -31.21 -44.22 -76.16
C TRP A 351 -30.12 -45.25 -75.80
N ARG A 352 -29.00 -45.23 -76.52
CA ARG A 352 -27.81 -46.00 -76.14
C ARG A 352 -27.28 -45.46 -74.82
N LEU A 353 -26.83 -46.35 -73.92
CA LEU A 353 -26.30 -46.00 -72.59
C LEU A 353 -25.23 -44.88 -72.67
N THR A 354 -24.44 -44.88 -73.76
CA THR A 354 -23.44 -43.87 -74.09
C THR A 354 -24.00 -42.46 -74.27
N ASP A 355 -25.19 -42.30 -74.85
CA ASP A 355 -25.81 -40.98 -75.06
C ASP A 355 -26.37 -40.42 -73.76
N VAL A 356 -26.89 -41.28 -72.87
CA VAL A 356 -27.39 -40.89 -71.53
C VAL A 356 -26.23 -40.52 -70.61
N VAL A 357 -25.13 -41.27 -70.65
CA VAL A 357 -23.91 -40.95 -69.89
C VAL A 357 -23.27 -39.65 -70.39
N ASN A 358 -23.21 -39.43 -71.71
CA ASN A 358 -22.70 -38.18 -72.27
C ASN A 358 -23.61 -36.98 -71.91
N LEU A 359 -24.93 -37.14 -71.94
CA LEU A 359 -25.85 -36.07 -71.54
C LEU A 359 -25.75 -35.77 -70.04
N ALA A 360 -25.74 -36.80 -69.19
CA ALA A 360 -25.62 -36.63 -67.74
C ALA A 360 -24.29 -35.98 -67.34
N THR A 361 -23.18 -36.32 -68.01
CA THR A 361 -21.87 -35.70 -67.76
C THR A 361 -21.83 -34.25 -68.21
N VAL A 362 -22.43 -33.90 -69.36
CA VAL A 362 -22.56 -32.51 -69.82
C VAL A 362 -23.45 -31.70 -68.88
N GLN A 363 -24.59 -32.23 -68.46
CA GLN A 363 -25.55 -31.54 -67.59
C GLN A 363 -25.00 -31.36 -66.17
N ALA A 364 -24.25 -32.33 -65.66
CA ALA A 364 -23.55 -32.22 -64.39
C ALA A 364 -22.35 -31.25 -64.46
N LEU A 365 -21.64 -31.16 -65.60
CA LEU A 365 -20.62 -30.12 -65.84
C LEU A 365 -21.23 -28.72 -65.91
N GLU A 366 -22.38 -28.56 -66.56
CA GLU A 366 -23.10 -27.29 -66.67
C GLU A 366 -23.61 -26.82 -65.30
N SER A 367 -24.12 -27.75 -64.48
CA SER A 367 -24.52 -27.50 -63.09
C SER A 367 -23.34 -27.10 -62.20
N GLY A 368 -22.20 -27.81 -62.32
CA GLY A 368 -21.00 -27.54 -61.53
C GLY A 368 -20.29 -26.23 -61.91
N THR A 369 -20.27 -25.87 -63.19
CA THR A 369 -19.67 -24.60 -63.65
C THR A 369 -20.52 -23.38 -63.28
N ALA A 370 -21.84 -23.52 -63.21
CA ALA A 370 -22.73 -22.48 -62.66
C ALA A 370 -22.46 -22.23 -61.16
N ALA A 371 -22.15 -23.28 -60.38
CA ALA A 371 -21.78 -23.15 -58.97
C ALA A 371 -20.38 -22.53 -58.77
N LEU A 372 -19.37 -22.93 -59.57
CA LEU A 372 -18.01 -22.37 -59.49
C LEU A 372 -17.95 -20.87 -59.86
N SER A 373 -18.89 -20.36 -60.66
CA SER A 373 -18.95 -18.94 -61.02
C SER A 373 -19.23 -18.00 -59.84
N THR A 374 -19.54 -18.55 -58.66
CA THR A 374 -19.77 -17.79 -57.41
C THR A 374 -18.65 -17.97 -56.36
N SER A 375 -17.67 -18.86 -56.57
CA SER A 375 -16.57 -19.12 -55.62
C SER A 375 -15.21 -18.74 -56.22
N THR A 376 -14.48 -17.84 -55.55
CA THR A 376 -13.18 -17.27 -55.97
C THR A 376 -11.98 -18.21 -55.80
N THR A 377 -12.16 -19.53 -55.81
CA THR A 377 -11.07 -20.51 -55.67
C THR A 377 -10.55 -20.96 -57.03
N THR A 378 -9.24 -20.80 -57.24
CA THR A 378 -8.53 -21.02 -58.51
C THR A 378 -8.71 -22.42 -59.10
N PRO A 379 -9.01 -22.55 -60.41
CA PRO A 379 -9.26 -23.82 -61.09
C PRO A 379 -7.97 -24.36 -61.70
N THR A 380 -7.24 -25.24 -61.01
CA THR A 380 -6.03 -25.83 -61.62
C THR A 380 -5.88 -27.34 -61.45
N GLU A 381 -6.56 -28.00 -60.49
CA GLU A 381 -6.29 -29.42 -60.20
C GLU A 381 -7.43 -30.42 -60.49
N MET A 382 -8.62 -29.97 -60.86
CA MET A 382 -9.75 -30.87 -61.22
C MET A 382 -9.73 -31.49 -62.64
N PRO A 383 -8.93 -31.10 -63.66
CA PRO A 383 -9.11 -31.66 -65.01
C PRO A 383 -8.65 -33.11 -65.21
N SER A 384 -7.62 -33.58 -64.50
CA SER A 384 -6.95 -34.85 -64.87
C SER A 384 -7.67 -36.10 -64.35
N GLN A 385 -8.21 -36.05 -63.13
CA GLN A 385 -8.90 -37.22 -62.54
C GLN A 385 -10.28 -37.44 -63.14
N LEU A 386 -11.04 -36.37 -63.43
CA LEU A 386 -12.32 -36.46 -64.14
C LEU A 386 -12.14 -36.98 -65.57
N MET A 387 -11.07 -36.58 -66.26
CA MET A 387 -10.76 -37.13 -67.58
C MET A 387 -10.41 -38.62 -67.53
N ASN A 388 -9.70 -39.07 -66.49
CA ASN A 388 -9.35 -40.48 -66.34
C ASN A 388 -10.56 -41.35 -65.97
N THR A 389 -11.48 -40.86 -65.12
CA THR A 389 -12.71 -41.60 -64.81
C THR A 389 -13.69 -41.61 -65.99
N LEU A 390 -13.78 -40.53 -66.75
CA LEU A 390 -14.54 -40.50 -68.02
C LEU A 390 -13.96 -41.46 -69.06
N ALA A 391 -12.63 -41.50 -69.21
CA ALA A 391 -11.97 -42.45 -70.11
C ALA A 391 -12.21 -43.91 -69.68
N TYR A 392 -12.16 -44.20 -68.38
CA TYR A 392 -12.44 -45.54 -67.85
C TYR A 392 -13.91 -45.96 -68.08
N LEU A 393 -14.87 -45.06 -67.83
CA LEU A 393 -16.29 -45.34 -68.05
C LEU A 393 -16.63 -45.50 -69.55
N GLN A 394 -15.97 -44.73 -70.43
CA GLN A 394 -16.08 -44.94 -71.89
C GLN A 394 -15.50 -46.28 -72.32
N GLU A 395 -14.35 -46.70 -71.75
CA GLU A 395 -13.75 -47.99 -72.06
C GLU A 395 -14.63 -49.15 -71.61
N VAL A 396 -15.22 -49.07 -70.40
CA VAL A 396 -16.15 -50.09 -69.89
C VAL A 396 -17.43 -50.16 -70.73
N ALA A 397 -18.03 -49.01 -71.08
CA ALA A 397 -19.22 -48.96 -71.93
C ALA A 397 -18.96 -49.51 -73.35
N SER A 398 -17.75 -49.35 -73.88
CA SER A 398 -17.37 -49.89 -75.20
C SER A 398 -17.15 -51.42 -75.21
N ARG A 399 -16.97 -52.05 -74.05
CA ARG A 399 -16.75 -53.50 -73.93
C ARG A 399 -18.04 -54.32 -73.74
N GLU A 400 -19.17 -53.68 -73.42
CA GLU A 400 -20.47 -54.36 -73.26
C GLU A 400 -21.37 -54.34 -74.52
N GLU A 401 -20.92 -53.77 -75.65
CA GLU A 401 -21.59 -53.94 -76.95
C GLU A 401 -21.12 -55.24 -77.66
N PRO A 402 -21.98 -56.24 -77.89
CA PRO A 402 -21.80 -57.23 -78.97
C PRO A 402 -22.19 -56.70 -80.34
#